data_AF-A0A3S3STH8-F1
#
_entry.id   AF-A0A3S3STH8-F1
#
_cell.length_a   1.000
_cell.length_b   1.000
_cell.length_c   1.000
_cell.angle_alpha   90.00
_cell.angle_beta   90.00
_cell.angle_gamma   90.00
#
_symmetry.space_group_name_H-M   'P 1'
#
loop_
_entity.id
_entity.type
_entity.pdbx_description
1 polymer ?
#
loop_
_entity_poly.entity_id
_entity_poly.type
_entity_poly.pdbx_seq_one_letter_code
_entity_poly.pdbx_strand_id
1 'polypeptide(L)' 'MKKKIFLNAFYNLALILCILGAFWAFENKSPLIAIFLIAALAAFLFFKIKLIKELNKEFRQGPPRK' A
#
# COMPACT_ATOMS: atom_id res chain seq x y z
N MET A 1 10.51 3.32 15.51
CA MET A 1 10.76 3.90 14.18
C MET A 1 10.99 2.88 13.06
N LYS A 2 11.83 1.83 13.25
CA LYS A 2 12.16 0.83 12.21
C LYS A 2 10.94 0.16 11.54
N LYS A 3 9.92 -0.22 12.32
CA LYS A 3 8.67 -0.81 11.82
C LYS A 3 7.91 0.13 10.85
N LYS A 4 7.91 1.44 11.13
CA LYS A 4 7.23 2.46 10.32
C LYS A 4 7.94 2.68 8.98
N ILE A 5 9.28 2.62 8.97
CA ILE A 5 10.12 2.69 7.76
C ILE A 5 9.89 1.45 6.88
N PHE A 6 9.89 0.26 7.48
CA PHE A 6 9.63 -0.99 6.76
C PHE A 6 8.23 -0.99 6.11
N LEU A 7 7.20 -0.55 6.83
CA LEU A 7 5.85 -0.47 6.27
C LEU A 7 5.75 0.52 5.11
N ASN A 8 6.39 1.69 5.21
CA ASN A 8 6.39 2.66 4.11
C ASN A 8 7.11 2.10 2.87
N ALA A 9 8.25 1.44 3.05
CA ALA A 9 8.97 0.78 1.95
C ALA A 9 8.13 -0.35 1.34
N PHE A 10 7.48 -1.18 2.16
CA PHE A 10 6.59 -2.25 1.73
C PHE A 10 5.44 -1.74 0.87
N TYR A 11 4.71 -0.71 1.33
CA TYR A 11 3.61 -0.15 0.55
C TYR A 11 4.07 0.46 -0.78
N ASN A 12 5.22 1.14 -0.82
CA ASN A 12 5.73 1.68 -2.07
C ASN A 12 6.16 0.57 -3.04
N LEU A 13 6.86 -0.47 -2.57
CA LEU A 13 7.24 -1.61 -3.39
C LEU A 13 6.02 -2.37 -3.92
N ALA A 14 5.02 -2.60 -3.07
CA ALA A 14 3.77 -3.27 -3.46
C ALA A 14 3.03 -2.48 -4.55
N LEU A 15 2.95 -1.15 -4.44
CA LEU A 15 2.32 -0.31 -5.45
C LEU A 15 3.08 -0.34 -6.78
N ILE A 16 4.41 -0.24 -6.75
CA ILE A 16 5.25 -0.33 -7.96
C ILE A 16 5.06 -1.68 -8.65
N LEU A 17 5.10 -2.78 -7.89
CA LEU A 17 4.89 -4.13 -8.42
C LEU A 17 3.50 -4.29 -9.05
N CYS A 18 2.45 -3.72 -8.44
CA CYS A 18 1.11 -3.79 -9.02
C CYS A 18 1.02 -2.99 -10.33
N ILE A 19 1.66 -1.81 -10.42
CA ILE A 19 1.66 -1.00 -11.66
C ILE A 19 2.41 -1.72 -12.77
N LEU A 20 3.64 -2.18 -12.51
CA LEU A 20 4.46 -2.88 -13.50
C LEU A 20 3.82 -4.20 -13.93
N GLY A 21 3.29 -4.96 -12.97
CA GLY A 21 2.61 -6.22 -13.27
C GLY A 21 1.32 -6.00 -14.05
N ALA A 22 0.55 -4.95 -13.75
CA ALA A 22 -0.68 -4.64 -14.48
C ALA A 22 -0.37 -4.24 -15.94
N PHE A 23 0.68 -3.45 -16.15
CA PHE A 23 1.15 -3.09 -17.48
C PHE A 23 1.59 -4.33 -18.28
N TRP A 24 2.42 -5.19 -17.67
CA TRP A 24 2.86 -6.44 -18.28
C TRP A 24 1.69 -7.39 -18.59
N ALA A 25 0.72 -7.52 -17.68
CA ALA A 25 -0.46 -8.37 -17.88
C ALA A 25 -1.37 -7.84 -19.00
N PHE A 26 -1.47 -6.52 -19.15
CA PHE A 26 -2.22 -5.90 -20.24
C PHE A 26 -1.57 -6.20 -21.61
N GLU A 27 -0.24 -6.07 -21.69
CA GLU A 27 0.52 -6.38 -22.90
C GLU A 27 0.44 -7.86 -23.30
N ASN A 28 0.42 -8.77 -22.31
CA ASN A 28 0.29 -10.21 -22.52
C ASN A 28 -1.17 -10.69 -22.66
N LYS A 29 -2.12 -9.80 -22.97
CA LYS A 29 -3.55 -10.11 -23.16
C LYS A 29 -4.15 -10.94 -22.02
N SER A 30 -3.71 -10.66 -20.80
CA SER A 30 -4.13 -11.37 -19.58
C SER A 30 -5.02 -10.47 -18.72
N PRO A 31 -6.29 -10.22 -19.15
CA PRO A 31 -7.17 -9.24 -18.52
C PRO A 31 -7.50 -9.58 -17.07
N LEU A 32 -7.58 -10.88 -16.74
CA LEU A 32 -7.88 -11.33 -15.38
C LEU A 32 -6.77 -10.92 -14.40
N ILE A 33 -5.51 -11.08 -14.81
CA ILE A 33 -4.33 -10.71 -14.01
C ILE A 33 -4.23 -9.19 -13.90
N ALA A 34 -4.50 -8.46 -14.99
CA ALA A 34 -4.50 -7.00 -14.97
C ALA A 34 -5.57 -6.45 -14.00
N ILE A 35 -6.80 -6.95 -14.06
CA ILE A 35 -7.89 -6.57 -13.15
C ILE A 35 -7.54 -6.91 -11.70
N PHE A 36 -6.98 -8.10 -11.45
CA PHE A 36 -6.54 -8.51 -10.13
C PHE A 36 -5.48 -7.54 -9.57
N LEU A 37 -4.48 -7.16 -10.37
CA LEU A 37 -3.42 -6.25 -9.94
C LEU A 37 -3.93 -4.82 -9.72
N ILE A 38 -4.91 -4.36 -10.49
CA ILE A 38 -5.59 -3.07 -10.25
C ILE A 38 -6.38 -3.12 -8.93
N ALA A 39 -7.11 -4.20 -8.66
CA ALA A 39 -7.83 -4.38 -7.40
C ALA A 39 -6.87 -4.46 -6.20
N ALA A 40 -5.75 -5.19 -6.34
CA ALA A 40 -4.70 -5.26 -5.34
C ALA A 40 -4.07 -3.89 -5.08
N LEU A 41 -3.81 -3.10 -6.13
CA LEU A 41 -3.30 -1.73 -6.02
C LEU A 41 -4.24 -0.85 -5.21
N ALA A 42 -5.56 -0.92 -5.48
CA ALA A 42 -6.56 -0.18 -4.72
C ALA A 42 -6.60 -0.61 -3.24
N ALA A 43 -6.50 -1.91 -2.97
CA ALA A 43 -6.44 -2.43 -1.60
C ALA A 43 -5.18 -1.95 -0.86
N PHE A 44 -4.00 -2.01 -1.48
CA PHE A 44 -2.76 -1.52 -0.89
C PHE A 44 -2.80 -0.01 -0.62
N LEU A 45 -3.38 0.79 -1.52
CA LEU A 45 -3.61 2.21 -1.27
C LEU A 45 -4.51 2.44 -0.06
N PHE A 46 -5.61 1.71 0.04
CA PHE A 46 -6.52 1.81 1.19
C PHE A 46 -5.81 1.50 2.52
N PHE A 47 -5.06 0.39 2.56
CA PHE A 47 -4.31 0.02 3.76
C PHE A 47 -3.20 1.03 4.10
N LYS A 48 -2.51 1.59 3.10
CA LYS A 48 -1.52 2.67 3.30
C LYS A 48 -2.18 3.90 3.94
N ILE A 49 -3.35 4.32 3.43
CA ILE A 49 -4.09 5.46 3.99
C ILE A 49 -4.54 5.17 5.42
N LYS A 50 -5.07 3.98 5.68
CA LYS A 50 -5.49 3.55 7.03
C LYS A 50 -4.32 3.60 8.01
N LEU A 51 -3.15 3.09 7.60
CA LEU A 51 -1.93 3.16 8.40
C LEU A 51 -1.55 4.61 8.72
N ILE A 52 -1.51 5.50 7.72
CA ILE A 52 -1.14 6.91 7.92
C ILE A 52 -2.13 7.59 8.88
N LYS A 53 -3.43 7.32 8.74
CA LYS A 53 -4.45 7.85 9.67
C LYS A 53 -4.21 7.39 11.10
N GLU A 54 -3.91 6.11 11.30
CA GLU A 54 -3.62 5.54 12.61
C GLU A 54 -2.33 6.12 13.21
N LEU A 55 -1.29 6.25 12.39
CA LEU A 55 -0.04 6.91 12.76
C LEU A 55 -0.25 8.34 13.23
N ASN A 56 -1.05 9.11 12.48
CA ASN A 56 -1.36 10.50 12.80
C ASN A 56 -2.20 10.62 14.08
N LYS A 57 -3.07 9.64 14.37
CA LYS A 57 -3.78 9.57 15.65
C LYS A 57 -2.81 9.34 16.81
N GLU A 58 -1.90 8.38 16.70
CA GLU A 58 -0.85 8.16 17.72
C GLU A 58 -0.02 9.44 17.96
N PHE A 59 0.39 10.12 16.89
CA PHE A 59 1.19 11.34 17.01
C PHE A 59 0.40 12.52 17.63
N ARG A 60 -0.90 12.65 17.31
CA ARG A 60 -1.76 13.72 17.85
C ARG A 60 -2.16 13.50 19.31
N GLN A 61 -2.30 12.24 19.75
CA GLN A 61 -2.76 11.94 21.11
C GLN A 61 -1.67 12.08 22.17
N GLY A 62 -0.41 12.27 21.78
CA GLY A 62 0.73 12.31 22.70
C GLY A 62 0.93 10.95 23.40
N PRO A 63 2.06 10.73 24.11
CA PRO A 63 2.24 9.51 24.87
C PRO A 63 1.08 9.36 25.87
N PRO A 64 0.55 8.14 26.10
CA PRO A 64 -0.51 7.93 27.07
C PRO A 64 -0.04 8.50 28.42
N ARG A 65 -0.84 9.40 29.01
CA ARG A 65 -0.63 9.81 30.40
C ARG A 65 -0.80 8.55 31.25
N LYS A 66 0.32 8.04 31.76
CA LYS A 66 0.32 7.02 32.82
C LYS A 66 -0.35 7.57 34.07
#